data_AF-A0A2N2ZMN0-F1
#
_entry.id   AF-A0A2N2ZMN0-F1
#
_cell.length_a   1.000
_cell.length_b   1.000
_cell.length_c   1.000
_cell.angle_alpha   90.00
_cell.angle_beta   90.00
_cell.angle_gamma   90.00
#
_symmetry.space_group_name_H-M   'P 1'
#
loop_
_entity.id
_entity.type
_entity.pdbx_description
1 polymer ?
#
loop_
_entity_poly.entity_id
_entity_poly.type
_entity_poly.pdbx_seq_one_letter_code
_entity_poly.pdbx_strand_id
1 'polypeptide(L)'
;MNNFKMDEIIRRVADTVEGIPGRWQFMIKDRIMIAITDANANRMRIISPIAEVSQLDEEYKTKALTANFHTVLDAKYAISDGYIYSIFVHPLKELTEAQLEDAIKQVYFANVTFGSIYTSTDLYFPGTAGQKAEEQHQKKLEEEKELPLKKKTKF
;
A
#
# COMPACT_ATOMS: atom_id res chain seq x y z
N MET A 1 2.65 -19.13 -8.83
CA MET A 1 3.64 -18.22 -9.45
C MET A 1 5.07 -18.78 -9.40
N ASN A 2 5.99 -18.24 -10.21
CA ASN A 2 7.44 -18.36 -10.02
C ASN A 2 8.13 -16.98 -10.18
N ASN A 3 9.41 -16.87 -9.80
CA ASN A 3 10.12 -15.59 -9.79
C ASN A 3 10.27 -14.95 -11.18
N PHE A 4 10.49 -15.73 -12.23
CA PHE A 4 10.62 -15.18 -13.59
C PHE A 4 9.30 -14.60 -14.09
N LYS A 5 8.19 -15.30 -13.84
CA LYS A 5 6.87 -14.81 -14.23
C LYS A 5 6.46 -13.58 -13.42
N MET A 6 6.80 -13.56 -12.13
CA MET A 6 6.60 -12.39 -11.28
C MET A 6 7.43 -11.18 -11.75
N ASP A 7 8.68 -11.38 -12.19
CA ASP A 7 9.52 -10.32 -12.77
C ASP A 7 8.89 -9.70 -14.02
N GLU A 8 8.40 -10.54 -14.95
CA GLU A 8 7.70 -10.08 -16.17
C GLU A 8 6.50 -9.18 -15.83
N ILE A 9 5.67 -9.61 -14.86
CA ILE A 9 4.47 -8.87 -14.45
C ILE A 9 4.85 -7.57 -13.75
N ILE A 10 5.80 -7.59 -12.82
CA ILE A 10 6.25 -6.37 -12.11
C ILE A 10 6.77 -5.34 -13.10
N ARG A 11 7.61 -5.74 -14.07
CA ARG A 11 8.14 -4.83 -15.11
C ARG A 11 7.07 -4.30 -16.05
N ARG A 12 5.96 -5.01 -16.22
CA ARG A 12 4.82 -4.54 -17.02
C ARG A 12 4.01 -3.45 -16.33
N VAL A 13 3.85 -3.52 -15.01
CA VAL A 13 2.94 -2.65 -14.25
C VAL A 13 3.63 -1.49 -13.52
N ALA A 14 4.94 -1.59 -13.29
CA ALA A 14 5.70 -0.60 -12.55
C ALA A 14 6.32 0.47 -13.44
N ASP A 15 6.49 1.67 -12.89
CA ASP A 15 7.10 2.81 -13.59
C ASP A 15 8.61 2.60 -13.77
N THR A 16 9.27 2.11 -12.72
CA THR A 16 10.68 1.72 -12.72
C THR A 16 10.86 0.45 -11.91
N VAL A 17 11.82 -0.40 -12.29
CA VAL A 17 12.12 -1.66 -11.60
C VAL A 17 13.62 -1.89 -11.51
N GLU A 18 14.10 -2.08 -10.30
CA GLU A 18 15.45 -2.51 -9.97
C GLU A 18 15.43 -3.88 -9.27
N GLY A 19 16.57 -4.56 -9.30
CA GLY A 19 16.75 -5.87 -8.67
C GLY A 19 16.65 -7.04 -9.65
N ILE A 20 16.46 -8.23 -9.09
CA ILE A 20 16.57 -9.51 -9.78
C ILE A 20 15.40 -10.43 -9.40
N PRO A 21 15.11 -11.49 -10.18
CA PRO A 21 14.06 -12.44 -9.84
C PRO A 21 14.15 -12.96 -8.39
N GLY A 22 13.14 -12.61 -7.60
CA GLY A 22 12.97 -12.95 -6.19
C GLY A 22 13.23 -11.80 -5.21
N ARG A 23 13.80 -10.68 -5.68
CA ARG A 23 14.05 -9.45 -4.91
C ARG A 23 13.95 -8.24 -5.83
N TRP A 24 12.87 -7.50 -5.72
CA TRP A 24 12.59 -6.32 -6.55
C TRP A 24 12.35 -5.10 -5.71
N GLN A 25 12.81 -3.96 -6.20
CA GLN A 25 12.39 -2.64 -5.76
C GLN A 25 11.84 -1.91 -6.98
N PHE A 26 10.64 -1.35 -6.87
CA PHE A 26 9.96 -0.75 -8.00
C PHE A 26 9.07 0.41 -7.58
N MET A 27 8.71 1.26 -8.54
CA MET A 27 7.87 2.43 -8.31
C MET A 27 6.47 2.22 -8.87
N ILE A 28 5.47 2.65 -8.10
CA ILE A 28 4.08 2.77 -8.53
C ILE A 28 3.60 4.17 -8.13
N LYS A 29 3.37 5.08 -9.09
CA LYS A 29 2.84 6.43 -8.84
C LYS A 29 3.58 7.14 -7.69
N ASP A 30 4.90 7.23 -7.80
CA ASP A 30 5.79 7.85 -6.79
C ASP A 30 5.78 7.16 -5.41
N ARG A 31 5.41 5.88 -5.33
CA ARG A 31 5.57 5.07 -4.11
C ARG A 31 6.55 3.93 -4.35
N ILE A 32 7.51 3.81 -3.43
CA ILE A 32 8.49 2.73 -3.41
C ILE A 32 7.78 1.45 -2.95
N MET A 33 7.91 0.42 -3.76
CA MET A 33 7.44 -0.93 -3.50
C MET A 33 8.63 -1.87 -3.46
N ILE A 34 8.57 -2.85 -2.57
CA ILE A 34 9.59 -3.88 -2.45
C ILE A 34 8.88 -5.24 -2.48
N ALA A 35 9.25 -6.11 -3.41
CA ALA A 35 8.77 -7.48 -3.45
C ALA A 35 9.92 -8.45 -3.13
N ILE A 36 9.67 -9.38 -2.22
CA ILE A 36 10.65 -10.37 -1.77
C ILE A 36 9.98 -11.73 -1.74
N THR A 37 10.66 -12.73 -2.29
CA THR A 37 10.20 -14.12 -2.27
C THR A 37 11.18 -15.03 -1.56
N ASP A 38 10.65 -16.05 -0.90
CA ASP A 38 11.36 -17.25 -0.51
C ASP A 38 10.66 -18.45 -1.19
N ALA A 39 11.25 -18.92 -2.28
CA ALA A 39 10.71 -20.03 -3.06
C ALA A 39 10.75 -21.36 -2.30
N ASN A 40 11.73 -21.53 -1.39
CA ASN A 40 11.88 -22.73 -0.58
C ASN A 40 10.79 -22.79 0.49
N ALA A 41 10.55 -21.68 1.19
CA ALA A 41 9.50 -21.55 2.20
C ALA A 41 8.10 -21.36 1.60
N ASN A 42 7.97 -21.25 0.27
CA ASN A 42 6.75 -20.91 -0.44
C ASN A 42 6.08 -19.64 0.13
N ARG A 43 6.82 -18.54 0.12
CA ARG A 43 6.37 -17.25 0.62
C ARG A 43 6.76 -16.13 -0.33
N MET A 44 5.87 -15.15 -0.46
CA MET A 44 6.17 -13.84 -1.02
C MET A 44 5.64 -12.78 -0.08
N ARG A 45 6.30 -11.62 -0.06
CA ARG A 45 5.73 -10.39 0.49
C ARG A 45 5.94 -9.24 -0.48
N ILE A 46 4.96 -8.35 -0.56
CA ILE A 46 5.09 -7.04 -1.19
C ILE A 46 4.90 -6.04 -0.06
N ILE A 47 5.85 -5.13 0.11
CA ILE A 47 5.85 -4.13 1.18
C ILE A 47 6.09 -2.74 0.60
N SER A 48 5.57 -1.73 1.29
CA SER A 48 5.86 -0.34 1.00
C SER A 48 5.99 0.44 2.31
N PRO A 49 7.12 1.14 2.55
CA PRO A 49 7.28 1.95 3.75
C PRO A 49 6.33 3.15 3.71
N ILE A 50 5.72 3.47 4.85
CA ILE A 50 4.75 4.57 4.97
C ILE A 50 5.36 5.73 5.76
N ALA A 51 5.77 5.48 7.01
CA ALA A 51 6.27 6.51 7.91
C ALA A 51 7.14 5.91 9.02
N GLU A 52 7.98 6.74 9.64
CA GLU A 52 8.69 6.38 10.86
C GLU A 52 7.70 6.27 12.02
N VAL A 53 7.83 5.21 12.83
CA VAL A 53 6.98 4.99 14.02
C VAL A 53 7.17 6.09 15.06
N SER A 54 8.34 6.71 15.11
CA SER A 54 8.67 7.87 15.97
C SER A 54 7.76 9.07 15.71
N GLN A 55 7.19 9.19 14.51
CA GLN A 55 6.32 10.28 14.08
C GLN A 55 4.84 9.96 14.26
N LEU A 56 4.50 8.76 14.74
CA LEU A 56 3.13 8.30 14.91
C LEU A 56 2.73 8.25 16.38
N ASP A 57 1.64 8.95 16.69
CA ASP A 57 0.95 8.77 17.97
C ASP A 57 0.19 7.43 18.04
N GLU A 58 -0.37 7.14 19.21
CA GLU A 58 -1.16 5.92 19.44
C GLU A 58 -2.49 5.89 18.66
N GLU A 59 -3.02 7.05 18.24
CA GLU A 59 -4.25 7.11 17.46
C GLU A 59 -4.01 6.57 16.04
N TYR A 60 -2.91 6.95 15.38
CA TYR A 60 -2.54 6.40 14.07
C TYR A 60 -2.37 4.87 14.14
N LYS A 61 -1.69 4.36 15.17
CA LYS A 61 -1.44 2.92 15.34
C LYS A 61 -2.74 2.16 15.61
N THR A 62 -3.60 2.70 16.47
CA THR A 62 -4.91 2.10 16.78
C THR A 62 -5.78 2.04 15.52
N LYS A 63 -5.87 3.15 14.77
CA LYS A 63 -6.62 3.19 13.50
C LYS A 63 -6.07 2.18 12.49
N ALA A 64 -4.76 2.07 12.36
CA ALA A 64 -4.14 1.09 11.47
C ALA A 64 -4.49 -0.36 11.86
N LEU A 65 -4.44 -0.68 13.15
CA LEU A 65 -4.82 -2.01 13.64
C LEU A 65 -6.30 -2.31 13.47
N THR A 66 -7.18 -1.33 13.72
CA THR A 66 -8.62 -1.47 13.46
C THR A 66 -8.90 -1.63 11.96
N ALA A 67 -8.20 -0.88 11.11
CA ALA A 67 -8.34 -0.96 9.66
C ALA A 67 -7.89 -2.32 9.11
N ASN A 68 -6.84 -2.93 9.68
CA ASN A 68 -6.44 -4.31 9.33
C ASN A 68 -7.57 -5.33 9.49
N PHE A 69 -8.50 -5.09 10.41
CA PHE A 69 -9.65 -5.96 10.62
C PHE A 69 -10.82 -5.65 9.68
N HIS A 70 -11.01 -4.37 9.30
CA HIS A 70 -12.21 -3.94 8.59
C HIS A 70 -12.01 -3.59 7.10
N THR A 71 -10.97 -2.85 6.75
CA THR A 71 -10.91 -2.07 5.49
C THR A 71 -9.68 -2.31 4.63
N VAL A 72 -8.61 -2.93 5.17
CA VAL A 72 -7.34 -3.16 4.45
C VAL A 72 -7.30 -4.54 3.76
N LEU A 73 -8.39 -5.31 3.88
CA LEU A 73 -8.61 -6.59 3.20
C LEU A 73 -7.43 -7.56 3.39
N ASP A 74 -6.78 -7.95 2.29
CA ASP A 74 -5.69 -8.92 2.30
C ASP A 74 -4.34 -8.27 2.66
N ALA A 75 -4.21 -6.96 2.41
CA ALA A 75 -3.10 -6.18 2.90
C ALA A 75 -3.22 -5.90 4.41
N LYS A 76 -2.11 -5.49 5.03
CA LYS A 76 -2.02 -5.13 6.44
C LYS A 76 -1.07 -3.96 6.63
N TYR A 77 -1.26 -3.23 7.72
CA TYR A 77 -0.26 -2.38 8.32
C TYR A 77 0.56 -3.17 9.33
N ALA A 78 1.88 -3.09 9.22
CA ALA A 78 2.82 -3.75 10.13
C ALA A 78 4.01 -2.86 10.45
N ILE A 79 4.56 -3.00 11.66
CA ILE A 79 5.73 -2.25 12.10
C ILE A 79 6.96 -3.17 12.06
N SER A 80 8.04 -2.69 11.46
CA SER A 80 9.37 -3.33 11.47
C SER A 80 10.45 -2.25 11.40
N ASP A 81 11.59 -2.45 12.05
CA ASP A 81 12.78 -1.60 11.88
C ASP A 81 12.53 -0.08 12.05
N GLY A 82 11.60 0.30 12.94
CA GLY A 82 11.27 1.69 13.22
C GLY A 82 10.31 2.34 12.20
N TYR A 83 9.80 1.59 11.22
CA TYR A 83 8.84 2.06 10.22
C TYR A 83 7.54 1.27 10.27
N ILE A 84 6.44 1.93 9.92
CA ILE A 84 5.20 1.27 9.55
C ILE A 84 5.18 1.04 8.04
N TYR A 85 4.69 -0.13 7.63
CA TYR A 85 4.61 -0.58 6.24
C TYR A 85 3.18 -0.94 5.92
N SER A 86 2.77 -0.72 4.66
CA SER A 86 1.73 -1.55 4.06
C SER A 86 2.39 -2.84 3.55
N ILE A 87 1.75 -3.97 3.79
CA ILE A 87 2.27 -5.29 3.47
C ILE A 87 1.17 -6.20 2.95
N PHE A 88 1.48 -6.97 1.92
CA PHE A 88 0.71 -8.12 1.47
C PHE A 88 1.59 -9.37 1.50
N VAL A 89 1.10 -10.45 2.10
CA VAL A 89 1.84 -11.72 2.24
C VAL A 89 1.01 -12.85 1.65
N HIS A 90 1.64 -13.70 0.84
CA HIS A 90 0.95 -14.83 0.21
C HIS A 90 1.92 -16.00 -0.06
N PRO A 91 1.41 -17.24 -0.17
CA PRO A 91 2.19 -18.34 -0.72
C PRO A 91 2.55 -18.12 -2.20
N LEU A 92 3.82 -18.29 -2.58
CA LEU A 92 4.30 -17.96 -3.93
C LEU A 92 3.71 -18.88 -5.00
N LYS A 93 3.65 -20.19 -4.75
CA LYS A 93 3.22 -21.19 -5.75
C LYS A 93 1.75 -21.01 -6.13
N GLU A 94 0.94 -20.61 -5.16
CA GLU A 94 -0.51 -20.43 -5.23
C GLU A 94 -0.89 -19.05 -5.78
N LEU A 95 0.03 -18.09 -5.77
CA LEU A 95 -0.21 -16.76 -6.31
C LEU A 95 -0.48 -16.84 -7.82
N THR A 96 -1.62 -16.28 -8.23
CA THR A 96 -1.99 -16.09 -9.65
C THR A 96 -1.54 -14.72 -10.16
N GLU A 97 -1.53 -14.53 -11.48
CA GLU A 97 -1.17 -13.24 -12.08
C GLU A 97 -2.12 -12.12 -11.64
N ALA A 98 -3.43 -12.38 -11.66
CA ALA A 98 -4.44 -11.41 -11.24
C ALA A 98 -4.29 -11.03 -9.77
N GLN A 99 -4.00 -12.00 -8.89
CA GLN A 99 -3.74 -11.71 -7.47
C GLN A 99 -2.46 -10.92 -7.26
N LEU A 100 -1.43 -11.11 -8.08
CA LEU A 100 -0.21 -10.31 -7.99
C LEU A 100 -0.48 -8.84 -8.34
N GLU A 101 -1.19 -8.59 -9.44
CA GLU A 101 -1.58 -7.22 -9.82
C GLU A 101 -2.48 -6.57 -8.76
N ASP A 102 -3.44 -7.32 -8.23
CA ASP A 102 -4.31 -6.87 -7.15
C ASP A 102 -3.52 -6.59 -5.86
N ALA A 103 -2.59 -7.46 -5.48
CA ALA A 103 -1.73 -7.27 -4.32
C ALA A 103 -0.89 -5.99 -4.42
N ILE A 104 -0.35 -5.67 -5.60
CA ILE A 104 0.39 -4.42 -5.83
C ILE A 104 -0.52 -3.21 -5.60
N LYS A 105 -1.76 -3.25 -6.13
CA LYS A 105 -2.76 -2.20 -5.90
C LYS A 105 -3.12 -2.10 -4.41
N GLN A 106 -3.31 -3.22 -3.73
CA GLN A 106 -3.67 -3.24 -2.32
C GLN A 106 -2.58 -2.63 -1.42
N VAL A 107 -1.31 -2.96 -1.66
CA VAL A 107 -0.18 -2.36 -0.95
C VAL A 107 -0.08 -0.86 -1.25
N TYR A 108 -0.34 -0.46 -2.51
CA TYR A 108 -0.31 0.94 -2.92
C TYR A 108 -1.40 1.75 -2.22
N PHE A 109 -2.65 1.31 -2.28
CA PHE A 109 -3.78 2.00 -1.66
C PHE A 109 -3.67 2.05 -0.15
N ALA A 110 -3.24 0.95 0.50
CA ALA A 110 -2.95 0.98 1.93
C ALA A 110 -1.87 2.01 2.25
N ASN A 111 -0.83 2.15 1.41
CA ASN A 111 0.19 3.18 1.61
C ASN A 111 -0.41 4.60 1.52
N VAL A 112 -1.05 4.94 0.39
CA VAL A 112 -1.47 6.32 0.12
C VAL A 112 -2.67 6.77 0.96
N THR A 113 -3.48 5.85 1.47
CA THR A 113 -4.64 6.18 2.30
C THR A 113 -4.37 6.13 3.80
N PHE A 114 -3.17 5.71 4.22
CA PHE A 114 -2.74 5.80 5.60
C PHE A 114 -2.83 7.25 6.10
N GLY A 115 -3.31 7.45 7.33
CA GLY A 115 -3.56 8.80 7.87
C GLY A 115 -4.81 9.50 7.34
N SER A 116 -5.61 8.83 6.50
CA SER A 116 -6.93 9.31 6.07
C SER A 116 -7.98 8.23 6.30
N ILE A 117 -8.25 7.43 5.29
CA ILE A 117 -9.37 6.49 5.24
C ILE A 117 -8.95 5.03 5.44
N TYR A 118 -7.63 4.74 5.45
CA TYR A 118 -7.05 3.44 5.77
C TYR A 118 -7.70 2.26 5.01
N THR A 119 -7.66 2.28 3.68
CA THR A 119 -8.23 1.24 2.80
C THR A 119 -7.19 0.68 1.84
N SER A 120 -7.33 -0.57 1.41
CA SER A 120 -6.46 -1.18 0.39
C SER A 120 -7.10 -1.22 -1.00
N THR A 121 -8.30 -0.70 -1.19
CA THR A 121 -8.98 -0.69 -2.48
C THR A 121 -9.66 0.64 -2.73
N ASP A 122 -9.88 0.95 -4.01
CA ASP A 122 -10.83 1.99 -4.44
C ASP A 122 -12.30 1.62 -4.11
N LEU A 123 -12.54 0.35 -3.77
CA LEU A 123 -13.87 -0.22 -3.54
C LEU A 123 -14.16 -0.29 -2.05
N TYR A 124 -15.07 0.55 -1.58
CA TYR A 124 -15.62 0.50 -0.23
C TYR A 124 -16.50 -0.74 -0.05
N PHE A 125 -16.26 -1.53 1.01
CA PHE A 125 -17.22 -2.54 1.43
C PHE A 125 -18.53 -1.83 1.84
N PRO A 126 -19.71 -2.27 1.36
CA PRO A 126 -20.98 -1.66 1.74
C PRO A 126 -21.21 -1.89 3.24
N GLY A 127 -21.04 -0.82 4.01
CA GLY A 127 -21.10 -0.80 5.46
C GLY A 127 -20.73 0.58 6.01
N THR A 128 -21.02 0.81 7.29
CA THR A 128 -20.85 2.13 7.94
C THR A 128 -19.42 2.66 7.93
N ALA A 129 -18.41 1.79 7.82
CA ALA A 129 -17.01 2.17 7.69
C ALA A 129 -16.67 2.70 6.28
N GLY A 130 -17.23 2.09 5.22
CA GLY A 130 -17.03 2.52 3.84
C GLY A 130 -17.66 3.89 3.56
N GLN A 131 -18.86 4.13 4.08
CA GLN A 131 -19.56 5.41 3.93
C GLN A 131 -18.81 6.57 4.63
N LYS A 132 -18.28 6.34 5.83
CA LYS A 132 -17.48 7.36 6.54
C LYS A 132 -16.15 7.66 5.86
N ALA A 133 -15.52 6.64 5.26
CA ALA A 133 -14.30 6.79 4.50
C ALA A 133 -14.54 7.62 3.22
N GLU A 134 -15.62 7.33 2.49
CA GLU A 134 -15.99 8.08 1.28
C GLU A 134 -16.29 9.56 1.58
N GLU A 135 -17.06 9.85 2.64
CA GLU A 135 -17.32 11.22 3.10
C GLU A 135 -16.04 11.96 3.53
N GLN A 136 -15.10 11.28 4.19
CA GLN A 136 -13.83 11.89 4.62
C GLN A 136 -12.90 12.17 3.44
N HIS A 137 -12.87 11.29 2.44
CA HIS A 137 -12.09 11.51 1.23
C HIS A 137 -12.64 12.69 0.42
N GLN A 138 -13.96 12.77 0.26
CA GLN A 138 -14.61 13.88 -0.44
C GLN A 138 -14.38 15.22 0.27
N LYS A 139 -14.49 15.26 1.60
CA LYS A 139 -14.18 16.47 2.39
C LYS A 139 -12.72 16.94 2.23
N LYS A 140 -11.76 16.02 2.26
CA LYS A 140 -10.34 16.37 2.02
C LYS A 140 -10.11 16.92 0.61
N LEU A 141 -10.75 16.32 -0.41
CA LEU A 141 -10.66 16.80 -1.79
C LEU A 141 -11.32 18.18 -1.98
N GLU A 142 -12.37 18.50 -1.22
CA GLU A 142 -13.00 19.83 -1.20
C GLU A 142 -12.12 20.85 -0.47
N GLU A 143 -11.57 20.50 0.69
CA GLU A 143 -10.63 21.34 1.45
C GLU A 143 -9.37 21.68 0.63
N GLU A 144 -8.78 20.71 -0.06
CA GLU A 144 -7.61 20.93 -0.94
C GLU A 144 -7.93 21.84 -2.14
N LYS A 145 -9.17 21.85 -2.63
CA LYS A 145 -9.63 22.79 -3.67
C LYS A 145 -9.88 24.19 -3.15
N GLU A 146 -10.23 24.32 -1.86
CA GLU A 146 -10.51 25.60 -1.20
C GLU A 146 -9.25 26.28 -0.61
N LEU A 147 -8.12 25.57 -0.48
CA LEU A 147 -6.86 26.20 -0.10
C LEU A 147 -6.41 27.23 -1.16
N PRO A 148 -6.36 28.54 -0.82
CA PRO A 148 -5.98 29.55 -1.80
C PRO A 148 -4.51 29.37 -2.22
N LEU A 149 -4.24 29.48 -3.52
CA LEU A 149 -2.91 29.63 -4.12
C LEU A 149 -2.15 30.82 -3.48
N LYS A 150 -1.59 30.64 -2.29
CA LYS A 150 -0.72 31.63 -1.65
C LYS A 150 0.75 31.25 -1.87
N LYS A 151 1.26 31.85 -2.95
CA LYS A 151 2.62 32.33 -3.17
C LYS A 151 3.72 31.27 -3.40
N LYS A 152 3.90 30.91 -4.68
CA LYS A 152 5.24 30.72 -5.26
C LYS A 152 6.03 32.01 -5.03
N THR A 153 6.84 32.05 -3.97
CA THR A 153 7.84 33.10 -3.79
C THR A 153 9.18 32.49 -4.17
N LYS A 154 9.78 33.05 -5.23
CA LYS A 154 11.15 32.80 -5.68
C LYS A 154 12.12 32.84 -4.50
N PHE A 155 12.98 31.83 -4.37
CA PHE A 155 14.42 31.97 -4.18
C PHE A 155 15.09 30.74 -4.81
#